data_AF-A0A7X7FAS0-F1
#
_entry.id   AF-A0A7X7FAS0-F1
#
_cell.length_a   1.000
_cell.length_b   1.000
_cell.length_c   1.000
_cell.angle_alpha   90.00
_cell.angle_beta   90.00
_cell.angle_gamma   90.00
#
_symmetry.space_group_name_H-M   'P 1'
#
loop_
_entity.id
_entity.type
_entity.pdbx_description
1 polymer ?
#
loop_
_entity_poly.entity_id
_entity_poly.type
_entity_poly.pdbx_seq_one_letter_code
_entity_poly.pdbx_strand_id
1 'polypeptide(L)'
;MARYGNQTDMWVDFVRVYCGAAQQPEIQVEGFAGATPARVTVSTPTPGAVIRYTLDGSDPTDRSAVYAGPLAVDKPATFKAVVFADGVKPSPPAQAFVIAPPGVPGSIGINFATAEDQALGPTDIAGIDAEAQGNWNT
;
A
#
# COMPACT_ATOMS: atom_id res chain seq x y z
N MET A 1 -3.86 -34.77 25.81
CA MET A 1 -4.84 -33.83 25.23
C MET A 1 -4.33 -32.42 25.47
N ALA A 2 -3.63 -31.82 24.50
CA ALA A 2 -3.13 -30.45 24.64
C ALA A 2 -4.27 -29.48 24.34
N ARG A 3 -4.58 -28.60 25.29
CA ARG A 3 -5.53 -27.50 25.09
C ARG A 3 -4.81 -26.39 24.35
N TYR A 4 -5.16 -26.20 23.09
CA TYR A 4 -4.75 -25.05 22.29
C TYR A 4 -5.72 -23.90 22.58
N GLY A 5 -5.20 -22.77 23.04
CA GLY A 5 -5.98 -21.55 23.19
C GLY A 5 -5.77 -20.83 24.51
N ASN A 6 -4.85 -19.86 24.53
CA ASN A 6 -5.12 -18.61 25.22
C ASN A 6 -4.28 -17.47 24.61
N GLN A 7 -4.89 -16.29 24.46
CA GLN A 7 -4.34 -15.05 23.87
C GLN A 7 -3.11 -14.46 24.61
N THR A 8 -2.48 -15.22 25.50
CA THR A 8 -1.33 -14.78 26.30
C THR A 8 0.02 -15.09 25.64
N ASP A 9 0.06 -15.77 24.49
CA ASP A 9 1.31 -15.88 23.71
C ASP A 9 1.69 -14.54 23.03
N MET A 10 0.79 -13.54 23.11
CA MET A 10 1.09 -12.13 22.80
C MET A 10 2.07 -11.49 23.79
N TRP A 11 2.45 -12.18 24.88
CA TRP A 11 3.43 -11.68 25.86
C TRP A 11 4.88 -12.00 25.49
N VAL A 12 5.13 -12.97 24.60
CA VAL A 12 6.50 -13.40 24.24
C VAL A 12 7.08 -12.55 23.11
N ASP A 13 6.23 -11.97 22.25
CA ASP A 13 6.67 -11.00 21.25
C ASP A 13 6.95 -9.60 21.86
N PHE A 14 6.32 -9.25 22.99
CA PHE A 14 6.68 -8.05 23.75
C PHE A 14 8.07 -8.17 24.38
N VAL A 15 8.50 -9.37 24.79
CA VAL A 15 9.84 -9.59 25.36
C VAL A 15 10.95 -9.46 24.31
N ARG A 16 10.67 -9.70 23.02
CA ARG A 16 11.65 -9.47 21.94
C ARG A 16 11.91 -7.99 21.66
N VAL A 17 11.00 -7.11 22.08
CA VAL A 17 11.07 -5.66 21.89
C VAL A 17 11.92 -4.94 22.96
N TYR A 18 12.35 -5.62 24.03
CA TYR A 18 12.96 -4.95 25.19
C TYR A 18 14.44 -5.24 25.49
N CYS A 19 15.18 -6.02 24.70
CA CYS A 19 16.63 -6.19 24.94
C CYS A 19 17.50 -5.21 24.11
N GLY A 20 17.31 -3.91 24.34
CA GLY A 20 18.28 -2.86 23.95
C GLY A 20 18.36 -2.49 22.47
N ALA A 21 17.32 -2.76 21.67
CA ALA A 21 17.20 -2.30 20.29
C ALA A 21 16.04 -1.31 20.12
N ALA A 22 16.12 -0.46 19.10
CA ALA A 22 15.02 0.43 18.73
C ALA A 22 13.79 -0.37 18.27
N GLN A 23 12.60 0.19 18.50
CA GLN A 23 11.35 -0.45 18.10
C GLN A 23 11.20 -0.38 16.58
N GLN A 24 10.68 -1.46 15.98
CA GLN A 24 10.44 -1.53 14.55
C GLN A 24 9.51 -0.38 14.11
N PRO A 25 9.78 0.28 12.97
CA PRO A 25 8.91 1.33 12.48
C PRO A 25 7.59 0.74 12.00
N GLU A 26 6.50 1.47 12.23
CA GLU A 26 5.20 1.18 11.65
C GLU A 26 5.12 1.88 10.29
N ILE A 27 4.87 1.10 9.23
CA ILE A 27 4.73 1.61 7.86
C ILE A 27 3.25 1.58 7.49
N GLN A 28 2.71 2.73 7.13
CA GLN A 28 1.36 2.89 6.62
C GLN A 28 1.46 3.31 5.15
N VAL A 29 0.79 2.55 4.27
CA VAL A 29 0.68 2.88 2.85
C VAL A 29 -0.76 3.30 2.60
N GLU A 30 -0.97 4.60 2.45
CA GLU A 30 -2.23 5.20 2.09
C GLU A 30 -2.38 5.21 0.56
N GLY A 31 -3.39 4.52 0.07
CA GLY A 31 -3.71 4.41 -1.35
C GLY A 31 -4.30 3.04 -1.66
N PHE A 32 -5.47 3.02 -2.30
CA PHE A 32 -5.93 1.78 -2.93
C PHE A 32 -4.95 1.42 -4.06
N ALA A 33 -4.81 0.13 -4.40
CA ALA A 33 -4.04 -0.29 -5.57
C ALA A 33 -4.59 0.44 -6.81
N GLY A 34 -3.93 1.52 -7.23
CA GLY A 34 -4.47 2.42 -8.25
C GLY A 34 -4.50 3.92 -7.92
N ALA A 35 -4.27 4.35 -6.68
CA ALA A 35 -4.12 5.75 -6.34
C ALA A 35 -2.69 6.23 -6.63
N THR A 36 -2.53 7.14 -7.58
CA THR A 36 -1.27 7.87 -7.83
C THR A 36 -1.37 9.30 -7.30
N PRO A 37 -0.41 9.77 -6.50
CA PRO A 37 0.69 9.02 -5.88
C PRO A 37 0.23 8.16 -4.69
N ALA A 38 0.88 7.01 -4.48
CA ALA A 38 0.73 6.29 -3.21
C ALA A 38 1.45 7.08 -2.11
N ARG A 39 0.82 7.25 -0.95
CA ARG A 39 1.39 7.98 0.18
C ARG A 39 1.90 7.00 1.23
N VAL A 40 3.20 7.04 1.50
CA VAL A 40 3.83 6.23 2.55
C VAL A 40 4.10 7.10 3.75
N THR A 41 3.50 6.75 4.88
CA THR A 41 3.79 7.35 6.18
C THR A 41 4.48 6.33 7.07
N VAL A 42 5.51 6.78 7.79
CA VAL A 42 6.26 5.95 8.73
C VAL A 42 6.27 6.62 10.08
N SER A 43 6.00 5.85 11.13
CA SER A 43 6.07 6.30 12.52
C SER A 43 6.99 5.37 13.32
N THR A 44 7.53 5.89 14.42
CA THR A 44 8.28 5.09 15.38
C THR A 44 7.84 5.45 16.81
N PRO A 45 7.62 4.45 17.67
CA PRO A 45 7.37 4.71 19.09
C PRO A 45 8.65 5.05 19.87
N THR A 46 9.84 4.94 19.26
CA THR A 46 11.12 5.27 19.90
C THR A 46 11.39 6.79 19.85
N PRO A 47 11.35 7.52 20.98
CA PRO A 47 11.56 8.97 20.99
C PRO A 47 12.98 9.35 20.58
N GLY A 48 13.14 10.41 19.79
CA GLY A 48 14.45 10.90 19.36
C GLY A 48 15.16 10.02 18.33
N ALA A 49 14.48 9.02 17.77
CA ALA A 49 15.05 8.13 16.77
C ALA A 49 14.98 8.72 15.35
N VAL A 50 15.99 8.39 14.54
CA VAL A 50 16.08 8.70 13.11
C VAL A 50 15.63 7.48 12.32
N ILE A 51 14.61 7.66 11.49
CA ILE A 51 14.13 6.62 10.58
C ILE A 51 14.89 6.78 9.26
N ARG A 52 15.51 5.69 8.78
CA ARG A 52 16.16 5.64 7.46
C ARG A 52 15.48 4.63 6.57
N TYR A 53 15.41 4.93 5.27
CA TYR A 53 14.65 4.11 4.33
C TYR A 53 15.33 3.95 2.96
N THR A 54 14.84 2.96 2.23
CA THR A 54 15.20 2.64 0.85
C THR A 54 13.93 2.29 0.07
N LEU A 55 13.95 2.53 -1.25
CA LEU A 55 12.83 2.26 -2.17
C LEU A 55 13.12 1.12 -3.15
N ASP A 56 14.38 0.66 -3.19
CA ASP A 56 14.88 -0.42 -4.03
C ASP A 56 14.80 -1.79 -3.33
N GLY A 57 14.39 -1.83 -2.06
CA GLY A 57 14.36 -3.05 -1.24
C GLY A 57 15.72 -3.47 -0.67
N SER A 58 16.77 -2.65 -0.81
CA SER A 58 18.05 -2.85 -0.13
C SER A 58 17.93 -2.52 1.37
N ASP A 59 18.79 -3.08 2.22
CA ASP A 59 18.71 -2.80 3.66
C ASP A 59 19.19 -1.38 3.98
N PRO A 60 18.39 -0.56 4.69
CA PRO A 60 18.81 0.79 5.05
C PRO A 60 20.05 0.80 5.95
N THR A 61 21.00 1.67 5.64
CA THR A 61 22.24 1.90 6.41
C THR A 61 22.30 3.34 6.92
N ASP A 62 23.32 3.69 7.71
CA ASP A 62 23.55 5.07 8.17
C ASP A 62 23.79 6.10 7.05
N ARG A 63 23.90 5.65 5.80
CA ARG A 63 24.01 6.51 4.61
C ARG A 63 22.70 6.61 3.82
N SER A 64 21.69 5.84 4.19
CA SER A 64 20.38 5.86 3.53
C SER A 64 19.60 7.13 3.84
N ALA A 65 18.63 7.45 2.99
CA ALA A 65 17.79 8.63 3.11
C ALA A 65 17.06 8.66 4.46
N VAL A 66 17.01 9.84 5.08
CA VAL A 66 16.28 10.05 6.33
C VAL A 66 14.82 10.34 6.00
N TYR A 67 13.91 9.65 6.68
CA TYR A 67 12.49 9.91 6.57
C TYR A 67 12.13 11.16 7.37
N ALA A 68 11.66 12.20 6.69
CA ALA A 68 11.33 13.51 7.29
C ALA A 68 9.83 13.86 7.22
N GLY A 69 9.02 13.01 6.61
CA GLY A 69 7.58 13.25 6.42
C GLY A 69 6.98 12.32 5.36
N PRO A 70 5.67 12.45 5.12
CA PRO A 70 4.94 11.59 4.18
C PRO A 70 5.60 11.58 2.79
N LEU A 71 5.86 10.38 2.26
CA LEU A 71 6.50 10.20 0.97
C LEU A 71 5.46 9.88 -0.10
N ALA A 72 5.45 10.65 -1.20
CA ALA A 72 4.69 10.33 -2.40
C ALA A 72 5.52 9.41 -3.30
N VAL A 73 4.95 8.26 -3.69
CA VAL A 73 5.59 7.25 -4.51
C VAL A 73 4.76 7.01 -5.77
N ASP A 74 5.31 7.42 -6.92
CA ASP A 74 4.63 7.36 -8.22
C ASP A 74 4.89 6.06 -9.00
N LYS A 75 5.83 5.23 -8.54
CA LYS A 75 6.28 4.01 -9.21
C LYS A 75 6.22 2.83 -8.24
N PRO A 76 5.96 1.60 -8.72
CA PRO A 76 6.01 0.45 -7.85
C PRO A 76 7.42 0.32 -7.24
N ALA A 77 7.47 0.21 -5.92
CA ALA A 77 8.72 0.24 -5.15
C ALA A 77 8.64 -0.67 -3.93
N THR A 78 9.79 -1.21 -3.53
CA THR A 78 9.90 -1.97 -2.29
C THR A 78 10.43 -1.03 -1.22
N PHE A 79 9.53 -0.57 -0.35
CA PHE A 79 9.88 0.32 0.75
C PHE A 79 10.44 -0.50 1.91
N LYS A 80 11.67 -0.21 2.34
CA LYS A 80 12.23 -0.74 3.60
C LYS A 80 12.63 0.40 4.52
N ALA A 81 12.40 0.25 5.82
CA ALA A 81 12.77 1.23 6.83
C ALA A 81 13.39 0.60 8.07
N VAL A 82 14.36 1.31 8.66
CA VAL A 82 15.05 0.95 9.92
C VAL A 82 15.08 2.17 10.82
N VAL A 83 14.87 1.95 12.12
CA VAL A 83 14.95 2.99 13.15
C VAL A 83 16.33 2.94 13.79
N PHE A 84 17.01 4.08 13.78
CA PHE A 84 18.29 4.32 14.44
C PHE A 84 18.08 5.25 15.63
N ALA A 85 18.54 4.88 16.81
CA ALA A 85 18.47 5.73 17.99
C ALA A 85 19.78 5.67 18.76
N ASP A 86 20.17 6.78 19.39
CA ASP A 86 21.43 6.87 20.11
C ASP A 86 21.44 5.94 21.32
N GLY A 87 22.55 5.22 21.49
CA GLY A 87 22.78 4.35 22.66
C GLY A 87 22.01 3.02 22.64
N VAL A 88 21.27 2.70 21.57
CA VAL A 88 20.59 1.41 21.38
C VAL A 88 20.95 0.78 20.04
N LYS A 89 20.76 -0.54 19.92
CA LYS A 89 20.93 -1.22 18.63
C LYS A 89 19.85 -0.76 17.63
N PRO A 90 20.13 -0.70 16.33
CA PRO A 90 19.11 -0.42 15.31
C PRO A 90 17.96 -1.43 15.36
N SER A 91 16.76 -1.02 14.92
CA SER A 91 15.63 -1.92 14.80
C SER A 91 15.86 -2.98 13.71
N PRO A 92 15.14 -4.11 13.74
CA PRO A 92 14.95 -4.93 12.55
C PRO A 92 14.36 -4.10 11.39
N PRO A 93 14.69 -4.41 10.13
CA PRO A 93 14.11 -3.72 8.98
C PRO A 93 12.63 -4.06 8.82
N ALA A 94 11.78 -3.04 8.74
CA ALA A 94 10.40 -3.18 8.31
C ALA A 94 10.32 -3.06 6.78
N GLN A 95 9.39 -3.78 6.16
CA GLN A 95 9.18 -3.79 4.71
C GLN A 95 7.71 -3.58 4.36
N ALA A 96 7.45 -2.77 3.33
CA ALA A 96 6.15 -2.61 2.70
C ALA A 96 6.30 -2.60 1.17
N PHE A 97 5.30 -3.12 0.47
CA PHE A 97 5.26 -3.05 -0.98
C PHE A 97 4.34 -1.91 -1.41
N VAL A 98 4.86 -1.01 -2.24
CA VAL A 98 4.08 0.10 -2.80
C VAL A 98 3.70 -0.27 -4.22
N ILE A 99 2.40 -0.45 -4.47
CA ILE A 99 1.86 -0.72 -5.79
C ILE A 99 1.38 0.60 -6.37
N ALA A 100 2.16 1.19 -7.28
CA ALA A 100 1.62 2.24 -8.13
C ALA A 100 0.81 1.59 -9.27
N PRO A 101 -0.34 2.14 -9.68
CA PRO A 101 -0.99 1.74 -10.93
C PRO A 101 0.02 1.73 -12.08
N PRO A 102 -0.13 0.83 -13.07
CA PRO A 102 0.47 1.11 -14.37
C PRO A 102 -0.04 2.48 -14.77
N GLY A 103 0.85 3.42 -15.04
CA GLY A 103 0.45 4.76 -15.46
C GLY A 103 -0.59 4.58 -16.55
N VAL A 104 -1.82 5.02 -16.30
CA VAL A 104 -2.87 5.03 -17.32
C VAL A 104 -2.66 6.36 -18.04
N PRO A 105 -1.94 6.41 -19.18
CA PRO A 105 -1.85 7.63 -19.96
C PRO A 105 -3.26 7.96 -20.45
N GLY A 106 -3.81 9.05 -19.92
CA GLY A 106 -5.16 9.49 -20.23
C GLY A 106 -6.19 8.76 -19.40
N SER A 107 -6.69 9.43 -18.37
CA SER A 107 -8.07 9.22 -17.96
C SER A 107 -8.92 9.29 -19.23
N ILE A 108 -9.46 8.16 -19.68
CA ILE A 108 -10.55 8.22 -20.65
C ILE A 108 -11.67 8.90 -19.89
N GLY A 109 -11.88 10.18 -20.18
CA GLY A 109 -13.06 10.89 -19.71
C GLY A 109 -14.25 10.16 -20.29
N ILE A 110 -14.80 9.18 -19.56
CA ILE A 110 -16.20 8.83 -19.73
C ILE A 110 -16.92 10.06 -19.20
N ASN A 111 -17.17 11.02 -20.09
CA ASN A 111 -18.18 12.01 -19.85
C ASN A 111 -19.47 11.20 -19.71
N PHE A 112 -19.89 10.95 -18.48
CA PHE A 112 -21.29 10.69 -18.22
C PHE A 112 -21.99 12.01 -18.50
N ALA A 113 -22.16 12.33 -19.79
CA ALA A 113 -23.04 13.38 -20.17
C ALA A 113 -24.37 13.02 -19.52
N THR A 114 -24.82 13.84 -18.58
CA THR A 114 -26.25 13.97 -18.31
C THR A 114 -26.85 14.58 -19.57
N ALA A 115 -26.91 13.78 -20.62
CA ALA A 115 -27.52 14.15 -21.86
C ALA A 115 -29.02 14.00 -21.63
N GLU A 116 -29.61 15.11 -21.23
CA GLU A 116 -30.97 15.52 -21.61
C GLU A 116 -31.11 15.69 -23.14
N ASP A 117 -30.20 15.11 -23.94
CA ASP A 117 -30.12 15.26 -25.39
C ASP A 117 -30.83 14.10 -26.08
N GLN A 118 -32.15 14.19 -26.11
CA GLN A 118 -33.00 13.49 -27.06
C GLN A 118 -32.78 14.05 -28.46
N ALA A 119 -31.68 13.72 -29.17
CA ALA A 119 -31.57 14.06 -30.60
C ALA A 119 -30.49 13.31 -31.40
N LEU A 120 -30.29 12.01 -31.22
CA LEU A 120 -29.62 11.19 -32.25
C LEU A 120 -30.46 9.95 -32.55
N GLY A 121 -30.82 9.79 -33.83
CA GLY A 121 -31.60 8.67 -34.35
C GLY A 121 -30.93 7.31 -34.12
N PRO A 122 -31.61 6.21 -34.49
CA PRO A 122 -31.35 4.85 -34.00
C PRO A 122 -30.11 4.16 -34.61
N THR A 123 -28.95 4.80 -34.60
CA THR A 123 -27.69 4.20 -35.08
C THR A 123 -26.60 4.39 -34.04
N ASP A 124 -26.48 3.45 -33.09
CA ASP A 124 -25.19 2.84 -32.69
C ASP A 124 -25.23 2.07 -31.35
N ILE A 125 -26.10 1.06 -31.22
CA ILE A 125 -25.82 -0.13 -30.38
C ILE A 125 -26.35 -1.41 -31.07
N ALA A 126 -26.32 -1.46 -32.40
CA ALA A 126 -26.69 -2.67 -33.13
C ALA A 126 -25.46 -3.59 -33.26
N GLY A 127 -25.19 -4.41 -32.25
CA GLY A 127 -24.09 -5.37 -32.33
C GLY A 127 -23.87 -6.33 -31.15
N ILE A 128 -24.72 -6.35 -30.12
CA ILE A 128 -24.49 -7.22 -28.94
C ILE A 128 -25.49 -8.38 -28.79
N ASP A 129 -26.55 -8.50 -29.60
CA ASP A 129 -27.52 -9.60 -29.46
C ASP A 129 -27.70 -10.46 -30.73
N ALA A 130 -26.59 -10.95 -31.27
CA ALA A 130 -26.66 -12.09 -32.19
C ALA A 130 -26.47 -13.41 -31.41
N GLU A 131 -27.56 -14.20 -31.37
CA GLU A 131 -27.60 -15.67 -31.18
C GLU A 131 -27.70 -16.24 -29.75
N ALA A 132 -28.93 -16.31 -29.22
CA ALA A 132 -29.47 -17.53 -28.58
C ALA A 132 -31.00 -17.43 -28.39
N GLN A 133 -31.78 -17.54 -29.47
CA GLN A 133 -33.21 -17.81 -29.35
C GLN A 133 -33.43 -19.29 -28.98
N GLY A 134 -33.13 -19.63 -27.73
CA GLY A 134 -33.66 -20.82 -27.09
C GLY A 134 -35.15 -20.62 -26.85
N ASN A 135 -35.96 -21.36 -27.59
CA ASN A 135 -37.41 -21.43 -27.45
C ASN A 135 -37.79 -21.90 -26.04
N TRP A 136 -38.16 -20.98 -25.15
CA TRP A 136 -38.73 -21.28 -23.83
C TRP A 136 -40.24 -21.03 -23.82
N ASN A 137 -41.01 -21.73 -24.68
CA ASN A 137 -42.42 -22.02 -24.37
C ASN A 137 -43.04 -23.08 -25.31
N THR A 138 -43.13 -24.35 -24.87
CA THR A 138 -44.33 -25.23 -24.79
C THR A 138 -43.88 -26.59 -24.29
#